data_AF-A0A7J4TPU5-F1
#
_entry.id   AF-A0A7J4TPU5-F1
#
_cell.length_a   1.000
_cell.length_b   1.000
_cell.length_c   1.000
_cell.angle_alpha   90.00
_cell.angle_beta   90.00
_cell.angle_gamma   90.00
#
_symmetry.space_group_name_H-M   'P 1'
#
loop_
_entity.id
_entity.type
_entity.pdbx_description
1 polymer ?
#
loop_
_entity_poly.entity_id
_entity_poly.type
_entity_poly.pdbx_seq_one_letter_code
_entity_poly.pdbx_strand_id
1 'polypeptide(L)'
;LLDKPGFKHVWIDGLGMDPWGRKMSKSLGNGIDADSVLECGAGGRTGSWKVKGPDKTVSLRANKIGSECFRLWKACDAQVGDDFHINPEEIEKKYFGVLTKLFNVARFASQFEVPSNLDTRPDGLAIEDEWILAEFQSTMDTVEQAWSNLDIYTATQALKTFGTGVLPSHYLEMVKSRLYDEDKQAAWTLHRVVRDFMSAFTPVCPFFTHHVSSTIYGQSSVDVDAFPQAPHPETGVGTEHGDALRGISSILQTFNSDTWGYKKEQGISLNQPVSGVVIPEELEAFTAILTRMHSLE
;
A
#
# COMPACT_ATOMS: atom_id res chain seq x y z
N LEU A 1 39.20 -25.48 -2.34
CA LEU A 1 38.36 -24.41 -1.74
C LEU A 1 38.21 -23.18 -2.64
N LEU A 2 39.09 -22.97 -3.64
CA LEU A 2 39.05 -21.83 -4.57
C LEU A 2 38.32 -22.09 -5.90
N ASP A 3 37.96 -23.34 -6.23
CA ASP A 3 37.28 -23.69 -7.49
C ASP A 3 35.74 -23.56 -7.43
N LYS A 4 35.21 -22.75 -6.52
CA LYS A 4 33.77 -22.48 -6.41
C LYS A 4 33.51 -20.98 -6.48
N PRO A 5 32.37 -20.55 -7.08
CA PRO A 5 32.01 -19.14 -7.11
C PRO A 5 31.81 -18.61 -5.68
N GLY A 6 32.26 -17.38 -5.43
CA GLY A 6 32.18 -16.74 -4.10
C GLY A 6 30.76 -16.37 -3.66
N PHE A 7 29.80 -16.40 -4.58
CA PHE A 7 28.40 -16.10 -4.37
C PHE A 7 27.54 -16.98 -5.29
N LYS A 8 26.29 -17.27 -4.86
CA LYS A 8 25.30 -17.95 -5.70
C LYS A 8 24.51 -16.96 -6.57
N HIS A 9 24.30 -15.75 -6.06
CA HIS A 9 23.55 -14.68 -6.71
C HIS A 9 24.32 -13.37 -6.58
N VAL A 10 24.32 -12.56 -7.65
CA VAL A 10 24.83 -11.18 -7.65
C VAL A 10 23.72 -10.28 -8.12
N TRP A 11 23.51 -9.21 -7.37
CA TRP A 11 22.51 -8.22 -7.67
C TRP A 11 23.22 -6.91 -7.98
N ILE A 12 23.08 -6.41 -9.19
CA ILE A 12 23.75 -5.19 -9.66
C ILE A 12 22.66 -4.14 -9.86
N ASP A 13 22.62 -3.17 -8.96
CA ASP A 13 21.70 -2.04 -9.05
C ASP A 13 22.24 -0.99 -10.04
N GLY A 14 21.34 -0.18 -10.59
CA GLY A 14 21.72 0.98 -11.39
C GLY A 14 22.30 2.10 -10.52
N LEU A 15 22.57 3.24 -11.15
CA LEU A 15 23.23 4.37 -10.52
C LEU A 15 22.22 5.46 -10.16
N GLY A 16 22.49 6.14 -9.05
CA GLY A 16 21.79 7.37 -8.71
C GLY A 16 22.14 8.50 -9.68
N MET A 17 21.11 9.08 -10.28
CA MET A 17 21.21 10.12 -11.30
C MET A 17 20.76 11.46 -10.75
N ASP A 18 21.48 12.51 -11.13
CA ASP A 18 21.12 13.90 -10.83
C ASP A 18 19.93 14.38 -11.69
N PRO A 19 19.39 15.59 -11.45
CA PRO A 19 18.27 16.13 -12.22
C PRO A 19 18.50 16.29 -13.73
N TRP A 20 19.72 16.09 -14.22
CA TRP A 20 20.08 16.11 -15.65
C TRP A 20 20.37 14.72 -16.21
N GLY A 21 20.10 13.65 -15.45
CA GLY A 21 20.39 12.28 -15.88
C GLY A 21 21.88 11.97 -15.91
N ARG A 22 22.70 12.67 -15.11
CA ARG A 22 24.13 12.34 -14.98
C ARG A 22 24.35 11.54 -13.71
N LYS A 23 25.26 10.58 -13.76
CA LYS A 23 25.71 9.84 -12.59
C LYS A 23 26.12 10.79 -11.46
N MET A 24 25.57 10.58 -10.27
CA MET A 24 26.01 11.30 -9.08
C MET A 24 27.43 10.90 -8.69
N SER A 25 28.30 11.88 -8.47
CA SER A 25 29.67 11.66 -8.01
C SER A 25 30.22 12.88 -7.27
N LYS A 26 31.14 12.62 -6.33
CA LYS A 26 31.82 13.69 -5.58
C LYS A 26 32.61 14.62 -6.50
N SER A 27 33.23 14.10 -7.56
CA SER A 27 34.02 14.89 -8.51
C SER A 27 33.18 15.88 -9.32
N LEU A 28 31.92 15.54 -9.61
CA LEU A 28 30.99 16.43 -10.31
C LEU A 28 30.29 17.43 -9.38
N GLY A 29 30.37 17.24 -8.06
CA GLY A 29 29.67 18.10 -7.08
C GLY A 29 28.14 18.06 -7.22
N ASN A 30 27.60 16.97 -7.77
CA ASN A 30 26.17 16.75 -8.00
C ASN A 30 25.58 15.69 -7.06
N GLY A 31 26.31 15.30 -6.01
CA GLY A 31 25.84 14.33 -5.02
C GLY A 31 24.89 14.94 -4.00
N ILE A 32 23.93 14.14 -3.54
CA ILE A 32 23.07 14.42 -2.40
C ILE A 32 23.55 13.54 -1.24
N ASP A 33 23.79 14.16 -0.08
CA ASP A 33 24.25 13.45 1.11
C ASP A 33 23.11 12.64 1.74
N ALA A 34 23.34 11.36 2.02
CA ALA A 34 22.30 10.46 2.53
C ALA A 34 21.85 10.85 3.94
N ASP A 35 22.78 11.20 4.83
CA ASP A 35 22.46 11.57 6.22
C ASP A 35 21.54 12.77 6.25
N SER A 36 21.80 13.77 5.40
CA SER A 36 20.92 14.94 5.28
C SER A 36 19.50 14.60 4.80
N VAL A 37 19.31 13.56 3.97
CA VAL A 37 17.96 13.08 3.55
C VAL A 37 17.27 12.34 4.69
N LEU A 38 18.02 11.59 5.50
CA LEU A 38 17.50 10.84 6.65
C LEU A 38 17.15 11.76 7.83
N GLU A 39 17.92 12.82 8.05
CA GLU A 39 17.63 13.84 9.07
C GLU A 39 16.38 14.66 8.75
N CYS A 40 16.03 14.78 7.46
CA CYS A 40 14.74 15.32 7.04
C CYS A 40 13.63 14.41 7.57
N GLY A 41 12.64 14.95 8.26
CA GLY A 41 11.56 14.17 8.87
C GLY A 41 11.84 13.81 10.33
N ALA A 42 12.99 13.21 10.66
CA ALA A 42 13.30 12.82 12.06
C ALA A 42 13.45 14.03 13.00
N GLY A 43 14.08 15.12 12.53
CA GLY A 43 14.31 16.33 13.34
C GLY A 43 13.36 17.50 13.04
N GLY A 44 12.36 17.32 12.18
CA GLY A 44 11.53 18.43 11.66
C GLY A 44 12.32 19.48 10.87
N ARG A 45 13.56 19.16 10.50
CA ARG A 45 14.46 20.05 9.75
C ARG A 45 14.14 19.99 8.27
N THR A 46 14.20 21.15 7.63
CA THR A 46 14.22 21.25 6.17
C THR A 46 15.60 20.82 5.66
N GLY A 47 15.63 19.83 4.77
CA GLY A 47 16.78 19.55 3.92
C GLY A 47 16.85 20.52 2.75
N SER A 48 18.07 20.92 2.40
CA SER A 48 18.35 21.84 1.31
C SER A 48 19.64 21.43 0.61
N TRP A 49 19.56 21.17 -0.69
CA TRP A 49 20.67 20.67 -1.49
C TRP A 49 20.89 21.54 -2.70
N LYS A 50 22.15 21.83 -3.01
CA LYS A 50 22.54 22.50 -4.26
C LYS A 50 23.18 21.48 -5.17
N VAL A 51 22.50 21.14 -6.27
CA VAL A 51 22.99 20.17 -7.24
C VAL A 51 23.55 20.92 -8.43
N LYS A 52 24.85 20.78 -8.67
CA LYS A 52 25.57 21.50 -9.73
C LYS A 52 25.36 20.80 -11.08
N GLY A 53 24.66 21.45 -12.00
CA GLY A 53 24.50 21.02 -13.40
C GLY A 53 25.65 21.46 -14.31
N PRO A 54 25.58 21.15 -15.62
CA PRO A 54 26.56 21.61 -16.61
C PRO A 54 26.62 23.14 -16.68
N ASP A 55 25.46 23.79 -16.82
CA ASP A 55 25.36 25.24 -17.05
C ASP A 55 24.67 26.00 -15.91
N LYS A 56 23.99 25.30 -14.99
CA LYS A 56 23.23 25.91 -13.89
C LYS A 56 23.24 25.03 -12.64
N THR A 57 23.05 25.63 -11.48
CA THR A 57 22.84 24.91 -10.21
C THR A 57 21.37 24.95 -9.86
N VAL A 58 20.80 23.81 -9.47
CA VAL A 58 19.43 23.76 -8.92
C VAL A 58 19.49 23.63 -7.40
N SER A 59 18.56 24.26 -6.72
CA SER A 59 18.37 24.08 -5.28
C SER A 59 17.13 23.23 -5.07
N LEU A 60 17.27 22.13 -4.33
CA LEU A 60 16.20 21.21 -3.99
C LEU A 60 15.92 21.31 -2.49
N ARG A 61 14.66 21.21 -2.10
CA ARG A 61 14.24 21.33 -0.70
C ARG A 61 13.21 20.28 -0.32
N ALA A 62 13.41 19.57 0.79
CA ALA A 62 12.44 18.61 1.31
C ALA A 62 12.34 18.70 2.84
N ASN A 63 11.23 18.25 3.40
CA ASN A 63 10.96 18.31 4.85
C ASN A 63 10.61 16.95 5.46
N LYS A 64 10.06 16.01 4.68
CA LYS A 64 9.40 14.80 5.20
C LYS A 64 9.83 13.50 4.54
N ILE A 65 11.07 13.40 4.07
CA ILE A 65 11.57 12.15 3.49
C ILE A 65 11.86 11.14 4.60
N GLY A 66 12.95 11.32 5.35
CA GLY A 66 13.35 10.33 6.36
C GLY A 66 13.66 8.96 5.76
N SER A 67 13.99 7.99 6.60
CA SER A 67 14.40 6.66 6.13
C SER A 67 13.30 5.90 5.38
N GLU A 68 12.10 5.87 5.94
CA GLU A 68 11.01 5.02 5.42
C GLU A 68 10.51 5.49 4.05
N CYS A 69 10.37 6.81 3.85
CA CYS A 69 9.95 7.36 2.56
C CYS A 69 11.01 7.11 1.48
N PHE A 70 12.29 7.26 1.84
CA PHE A 70 13.40 7.01 0.91
C PHE A 70 13.47 5.52 0.51
N ARG A 71 13.35 4.61 1.47
CA ARG A 71 13.30 3.15 1.20
C ARG A 71 12.11 2.80 0.30
N LEU A 72 10.94 3.34 0.60
CA LEU A 72 9.72 3.12 -0.19
C LEU A 72 9.86 3.65 -1.62
N TRP A 73 10.41 4.86 -1.80
CA TRP A 73 10.68 5.39 -3.12
C TRP A 73 11.60 4.47 -3.91
N LYS A 74 12.77 4.12 -3.36
CA LYS A 74 13.73 3.28 -4.10
C LYS A 74 13.13 1.92 -4.44
N ALA A 75 12.35 1.35 -3.53
CA ALA A 75 11.65 0.08 -3.76
C ALA A 75 10.52 0.18 -4.80
N CYS A 76 9.98 1.36 -5.12
CA CYS A 76 8.91 1.55 -6.10
C CYS A 76 9.35 2.14 -7.43
N ASP A 77 10.47 2.88 -7.48
CA ASP A 77 10.76 3.78 -8.59
C ASP A 77 11.61 3.14 -9.68
N ALA A 78 12.42 2.14 -9.32
CA ALA A 78 13.37 1.52 -10.24
C ALA A 78 13.43 0.01 -10.03
N GLN A 79 13.38 -0.74 -11.13
CA GLN A 79 13.77 -2.14 -11.11
C GLN A 79 15.29 -2.25 -11.01
N VAL A 80 15.73 -3.47 -10.88
CA VAL A 80 17.13 -3.75 -10.63
C VAL A 80 17.89 -3.63 -11.93
N GLY A 81 18.95 -2.82 -11.88
CA GLY A 81 19.73 -2.44 -13.04
C GLY A 81 19.29 -1.11 -13.67
N ASP A 82 18.13 -0.57 -13.27
CA ASP A 82 17.69 0.74 -13.73
C ASP A 82 18.43 1.85 -12.98
N ASP A 83 18.92 2.83 -13.74
CA ASP A 83 19.36 4.10 -13.19
C ASP A 83 18.15 4.88 -12.63
N PHE A 84 18.32 5.56 -11.51
CA PHE A 84 17.21 6.20 -10.79
C PHE A 84 17.50 7.67 -10.48
N HIS A 85 16.51 8.53 -10.74
CA HIS A 85 16.65 9.97 -10.56
C HIS A 85 16.37 10.36 -9.11
N ILE A 86 17.38 10.92 -8.42
CA ILE A 86 17.21 11.34 -7.03
C ILE A 86 16.76 12.79 -7.00
N ASN A 87 15.46 12.99 -6.76
CA ASN A 87 14.87 14.30 -6.55
C ASN A 87 14.08 14.32 -5.22
N PRO A 88 14.66 14.86 -4.13
CA PRO A 88 14.03 14.92 -2.82
C PRO A 88 12.61 15.51 -2.82
N GLU A 89 12.33 16.53 -3.63
CA GLU A 89 11.01 17.16 -3.72
C GLU A 89 9.96 16.21 -4.29
N GLU A 90 10.31 15.46 -5.34
CA GLU A 90 9.41 14.50 -5.96
C GLU A 90 9.22 13.27 -5.09
N ILE A 91 10.28 12.82 -4.40
CA ILE A 91 10.25 11.73 -3.44
C ILE A 91 9.27 12.07 -2.31
N GLU A 92 9.41 13.24 -1.68
CA GLU A 92 8.49 13.69 -0.63
C GLU A 92 7.05 13.76 -1.16
N LYS A 93 6.83 14.44 -2.29
CA LYS A 93 5.50 14.64 -2.84
C LYS A 93 4.78 13.32 -3.14
N LYS A 94 5.47 12.32 -3.68
CA LYS A 94 4.87 11.05 -4.12
C LYS A 94 4.77 10.03 -2.98
N TYR A 95 5.84 9.81 -2.22
CA TYR A 95 5.97 8.64 -1.34
C TYR A 95 5.63 8.93 0.12
N PHE A 96 5.78 10.17 0.59
CA PHE A 96 5.29 10.53 1.92
C PHE A 96 3.75 10.44 1.98
N GLY A 97 3.09 10.79 0.88
CA GLY A 97 1.64 10.62 0.74
C GLY A 97 1.19 9.16 0.82
N VAL A 98 1.99 8.21 0.30
CA VAL A 98 1.72 6.77 0.41
C VAL A 98 1.76 6.33 1.88
N LEU A 99 2.84 6.64 2.60
CA LEU A 99 2.94 6.30 4.03
C LEU A 99 1.84 6.96 4.86
N THR A 100 1.45 8.19 4.52
CA THR A 100 0.33 8.90 5.18
C THR A 100 -0.99 8.16 4.96
N LYS A 101 -1.27 7.69 3.74
CA LYS A 101 -2.47 6.90 3.44
C LYS A 101 -2.50 5.58 4.22
N LEU A 102 -1.39 4.83 4.21
CA LEU A 102 -1.27 3.58 4.97
C LEU A 102 -1.43 3.81 6.48
N PHE A 103 -0.86 4.90 7.01
CA PHE A 103 -1.04 5.28 8.41
C PHE A 103 -2.50 5.60 8.73
N ASN A 104 -3.20 6.30 7.82
CA ASN A 104 -4.62 6.61 8.00
C ASN A 104 -5.50 5.35 7.98
N VAL A 105 -5.16 4.35 7.16
CA VAL A 105 -5.82 3.03 7.18
C VAL A 105 -5.63 2.37 8.55
N ALA A 106 -4.39 2.31 9.04
CA ALA A 106 -4.11 1.74 10.36
C ALA A 106 -4.79 2.51 11.50
N ARG A 107 -4.76 3.84 11.47
CA ARG A 107 -5.47 4.73 12.41
C ARG A 107 -6.99 4.56 12.33
N PHE A 108 -7.54 4.23 11.17
CA PHE A 108 -8.94 3.89 11.03
C PHE A 108 -9.23 2.55 11.71
N ALA A 109 -8.45 1.52 11.41
CA ALA A 109 -8.57 0.21 12.06
C ALA A 109 -8.44 0.29 13.59
N SER A 110 -7.56 1.13 14.12
CA SER A 110 -7.35 1.30 15.57
C SER A 110 -8.55 1.91 16.31
N GLN A 111 -9.59 2.38 15.62
CA GLN A 111 -10.82 2.87 16.25
C GLN A 111 -11.78 1.74 16.65
N PHE A 112 -11.56 0.53 16.12
CA PHE A 112 -12.43 -0.63 16.33
C PHE A 112 -11.72 -1.68 17.18
N GLU A 113 -12.49 -2.45 17.95
CA GLU A 113 -11.96 -3.52 18.79
C GLU A 113 -11.14 -4.53 17.97
N VAL A 114 -9.92 -4.82 18.43
CA VAL A 114 -9.06 -5.84 17.83
C VAL A 114 -9.61 -7.22 18.26
N PRO A 115 -9.99 -8.10 17.33
CA PRO A 115 -10.42 -9.45 17.69
C PRO A 115 -9.34 -10.22 18.44
N SER A 116 -9.79 -11.03 19.40
CA SER A 116 -8.89 -11.86 20.23
C SER A 116 -8.08 -12.89 19.45
N ASN A 117 -8.58 -13.32 18.28
CA ASN A 117 -7.91 -14.28 17.42
C ASN A 117 -8.08 -13.88 15.95
N LEU A 118 -6.98 -13.43 15.35
CA LEU A 118 -6.93 -13.07 13.93
C LEU A 118 -6.58 -14.26 13.05
N ASP A 119 -6.08 -15.36 13.61
CA ASP A 119 -5.65 -16.55 12.86
C ASP A 119 -6.78 -17.54 12.57
N THR A 120 -7.93 -17.37 13.24
CA THR A 120 -9.15 -18.14 12.97
C THR A 120 -10.20 -17.26 12.32
N ARG A 121 -10.58 -17.60 11.08
CA ARG A 121 -11.66 -16.94 10.33
C ARG A 121 -13.00 -17.14 11.05
N PRO A 122 -13.80 -16.09 11.28
CA PRO A 122 -15.17 -16.23 11.74
C PRO A 122 -16.08 -16.74 10.59
N ASP A 123 -17.16 -17.41 10.95
CA ASP A 123 -18.19 -17.77 9.98
C ASP A 123 -19.08 -16.57 9.62
N GLY A 124 -19.72 -16.65 8.45
CA GLY A 124 -20.70 -15.65 8.01
C GLY A 124 -20.09 -14.32 7.62
N LEU A 125 -18.93 -14.34 6.95
CA LEU A 125 -18.39 -13.14 6.31
C LEU A 125 -19.39 -12.61 5.28
N ALA A 126 -19.50 -11.28 5.17
CA ALA A 126 -20.28 -10.68 4.11
C ALA A 126 -19.51 -10.76 2.78
N ILE A 127 -20.22 -10.60 1.66
CA ILE A 127 -19.61 -10.75 0.34
C ILE A 127 -18.47 -9.75 0.09
N GLU A 128 -18.58 -8.52 0.62
CA GLU A 128 -17.52 -7.51 0.53
C GLU A 128 -16.29 -7.82 1.39
N ASP A 129 -16.47 -8.57 2.48
CA ASP A 129 -15.36 -9.06 3.31
C ASP A 129 -14.62 -10.19 2.59
N GLU A 130 -15.36 -11.14 2.01
CA GLU A 130 -14.78 -12.21 1.20
C GLU A 130 -14.06 -11.66 -0.04
N TRP A 131 -14.65 -10.65 -0.69
CA TRP A 131 -14.05 -9.96 -1.84
C TRP A 131 -12.72 -9.31 -1.50
N ILE A 132 -12.63 -8.54 -0.41
CA ILE A 132 -11.35 -7.92 -0.05
C ILE A 132 -10.30 -8.97 0.34
N LEU A 133 -10.71 -10.10 0.93
CA LEU A 133 -9.82 -11.22 1.22
C LEU A 133 -9.34 -11.91 -0.06
N ALA A 134 -10.17 -12.00 -1.10
CA ALA A 134 -9.78 -12.51 -2.42
C ALA A 134 -8.73 -11.60 -3.09
N GLU A 135 -8.93 -10.28 -3.04
CA GLU A 135 -7.98 -9.27 -3.54
C GLU A 135 -6.68 -9.27 -2.73
N PHE A 136 -6.78 -9.32 -1.41
CA PHE A 136 -5.63 -9.35 -0.51
C PHE A 136 -4.79 -10.61 -0.70
N GLN A 137 -5.41 -11.78 -0.83
CA GLN A 137 -4.68 -13.03 -1.07
C GLN A 137 -3.97 -13.06 -2.42
N SER A 138 -4.59 -12.53 -3.48
CA SER A 138 -3.91 -12.34 -4.77
C SER A 138 -2.71 -11.40 -4.67
N THR A 139 -2.86 -10.32 -3.89
CA THR A 139 -1.76 -9.41 -3.58
C THR A 139 -0.64 -10.13 -2.82
N MET A 140 -0.98 -10.93 -1.79
CA MET A 140 0.00 -11.68 -0.99
C MET A 140 0.72 -12.76 -1.80
N ASP A 141 0.04 -13.46 -2.71
CA ASP A 141 0.66 -14.42 -3.63
C ASP A 141 1.70 -13.75 -4.53
N THR A 142 1.35 -12.60 -5.12
CA THR A 142 2.29 -11.78 -5.90
C THR A 142 3.49 -11.35 -5.04
N VAL A 143 3.23 -10.95 -3.78
CA VAL A 143 4.25 -10.50 -2.85
C VAL A 143 5.21 -11.60 -2.45
N GLU A 144 4.71 -12.77 -2.11
CA GLU A 144 5.51 -13.93 -1.73
C GLU A 144 6.42 -14.40 -2.87
N GLN A 145 5.86 -14.50 -4.08
CA GLN A 145 6.62 -14.90 -5.27
C GLN A 145 7.71 -13.88 -5.61
N ALA A 146 7.39 -12.59 -5.58
CA ALA A 146 8.36 -11.54 -5.87
C ALA A 146 9.45 -11.47 -4.79
N TRP A 147 9.13 -11.61 -3.50
CA TRP A 147 10.13 -11.64 -2.42
C TRP A 147 11.06 -12.84 -2.58
N SER A 148 10.51 -14.01 -2.91
CA SER A 148 11.28 -15.23 -3.17
C SER A 148 12.24 -15.09 -4.36
N ASN A 149 11.85 -14.29 -5.35
CA ASN A 149 12.65 -13.97 -6.53
C ASN A 149 13.50 -12.70 -6.38
N LEU A 150 13.54 -12.10 -5.19
CA LEU A 150 14.22 -10.83 -4.88
C LEU A 150 13.75 -9.64 -5.74
N ASP A 151 12.55 -9.72 -6.32
CA ASP A 151 11.90 -8.63 -7.05
C ASP A 151 11.21 -7.66 -6.08
N ILE A 152 12.03 -6.79 -5.49
CA ILE A 152 11.59 -5.76 -4.54
C ILE A 152 10.56 -4.82 -5.19
N TYR A 153 10.73 -4.52 -6.49
CA TYR A 153 9.88 -3.59 -7.21
C TYR A 153 8.44 -4.07 -7.31
N THR A 154 8.26 -5.28 -7.87
CA THR A 154 6.92 -5.80 -8.19
C THR A 154 6.06 -5.88 -6.95
N ALA A 155 6.63 -6.35 -5.86
CA ALA A 155 5.81 -6.56 -4.67
C ALA A 155 5.67 -5.33 -3.77
N THR A 156 6.58 -4.36 -3.86
CA THR A 156 6.32 -3.06 -3.24
C THR A 156 5.22 -2.32 -3.99
N GLN A 157 5.20 -2.41 -5.33
CA GLN A 157 4.11 -1.86 -6.13
C GLN A 157 2.77 -2.56 -5.88
N ALA A 158 2.77 -3.89 -5.72
CA ALA A 158 1.57 -4.64 -5.34
C ALA A 158 1.00 -4.16 -3.99
N LEU A 159 1.84 -4.10 -2.95
CA LEU A 159 1.45 -3.60 -1.62
C LEU A 159 0.96 -2.15 -1.68
N LYS A 160 1.68 -1.26 -2.37
CA LYS A 160 1.30 0.14 -2.53
C LYS A 160 -0.05 0.27 -3.24
N THR A 161 -0.27 -0.48 -4.31
CA THR A 161 -1.51 -0.42 -5.11
C THR A 161 -2.70 -0.87 -4.29
N PHE A 162 -2.59 -2.02 -3.61
CA PHE A 162 -3.63 -2.52 -2.72
C PHE A 162 -3.89 -1.56 -1.55
N GLY A 163 -2.84 -1.18 -0.81
CA GLY A 163 -2.96 -0.42 0.43
C GLY A 163 -3.35 1.05 0.26
N THR A 164 -3.19 1.63 -0.93
CA THR A 164 -3.59 3.04 -1.21
C THR A 164 -4.74 3.19 -2.20
N GLY A 165 -5.10 2.11 -2.91
CA GLY A 165 -6.21 2.03 -3.84
C GLY A 165 -7.29 1.10 -3.29
N VAL A 166 -7.23 -0.19 -3.62
CA VAL A 166 -8.31 -1.17 -3.37
C VAL A 166 -8.85 -1.12 -1.94
N LEU A 167 -7.98 -1.22 -0.94
CA LEU A 167 -8.37 -1.29 0.47
C LEU A 167 -9.09 0.01 0.93
N PRO A 168 -8.43 1.19 0.95
CA PRO A 168 -9.08 2.40 1.44
C PRO A 168 -10.12 3.00 0.49
N SER A 169 -9.96 2.86 -0.83
CA SER A 169 -10.84 3.53 -1.80
C SER A 169 -12.14 2.79 -2.04
N HIS A 170 -12.24 1.50 -1.69
CA HIS A 170 -13.45 0.71 -1.96
C HIS A 170 -13.89 -0.08 -0.73
N TYR A 171 -13.07 -0.99 -0.21
CA TYR A 171 -13.49 -1.84 0.91
C TYR A 171 -13.82 -1.02 2.16
N LEU A 172 -12.92 -0.11 2.57
CA LEU A 172 -13.16 0.70 3.77
C LEU A 172 -14.42 1.55 3.65
N GLU A 173 -14.73 2.09 2.47
CA GLU A 173 -15.96 2.87 2.26
C GLU A 173 -17.21 1.98 2.38
N MET A 174 -17.18 0.76 1.83
CA MET A 174 -18.30 -0.19 1.93
C MET A 174 -18.55 -0.58 3.39
N VAL A 175 -17.50 -0.99 4.11
CA VAL A 175 -17.63 -1.60 5.43
C VAL A 175 -17.71 -0.59 6.57
N LYS A 176 -17.41 0.69 6.33
CA LYS A 176 -17.38 1.75 7.35
C LYS A 176 -18.59 1.77 8.26
N SER A 177 -19.79 1.68 7.66
CA SER A 177 -21.04 1.74 8.39
C SER A 177 -21.26 0.49 9.26
N ARG A 178 -20.88 -0.70 8.76
CA ARG A 178 -20.90 -1.96 9.52
C ARG A 178 -19.94 -1.93 10.70
N LEU A 179 -18.73 -1.39 10.52
CA LEU A 179 -17.75 -1.24 11.60
C LEU A 179 -18.26 -0.35 12.73
N TYR A 180 -18.96 0.75 12.42
CA TYR A 180 -19.58 1.61 13.44
C TYR A 180 -20.79 0.96 14.13
N ASP A 181 -21.43 -0.01 13.49
CA ASP A 181 -22.48 -0.84 14.08
C ASP A 181 -21.92 -2.06 14.86
N GLU A 182 -20.62 -2.05 15.17
CA GLU A 182 -19.92 -3.09 15.93
C GLU A 182 -19.94 -4.49 15.27
N ASP A 183 -19.97 -4.54 13.93
CA ASP A 183 -19.86 -5.78 13.17
C ASP A 183 -18.48 -6.45 13.37
N LYS A 184 -18.49 -7.61 14.04
CA LYS A 184 -17.28 -8.36 14.42
C LYS A 184 -16.58 -9.00 13.22
N GLN A 185 -17.33 -9.41 12.20
CA GLN A 185 -16.80 -10.03 10.98
C GLN A 185 -16.05 -8.98 10.14
N ALA A 186 -16.63 -7.79 10.01
CA ALA A 186 -15.97 -6.64 9.39
C ALA A 186 -14.70 -6.24 10.16
N ALA A 187 -14.78 -6.12 11.48
CA ALA A 187 -13.63 -5.77 12.32
C ALA A 187 -12.51 -6.81 12.19
N TRP A 188 -12.86 -8.10 12.16
CA TRP A 188 -11.89 -9.17 11.92
C TRP A 188 -11.22 -9.08 10.56
N THR A 189 -12.00 -8.88 9.50
CA THR A 189 -11.46 -8.79 8.14
C THR A 189 -10.50 -7.61 8.01
N LEU A 190 -10.89 -6.43 8.53
CA LEU A 190 -10.03 -5.25 8.54
C LEU A 190 -8.73 -5.48 9.31
N HIS A 191 -8.80 -5.98 10.55
CA HIS A 191 -7.62 -6.19 11.38
C HIS A 191 -6.72 -7.30 10.83
N ARG A 192 -7.29 -8.35 10.25
CA ARG A 192 -6.52 -9.42 9.60
C ARG A 192 -5.71 -8.87 8.43
N VAL A 193 -6.36 -8.11 7.53
CA VAL A 193 -5.68 -7.48 6.38
C VAL A 193 -4.60 -6.50 6.83
N VAL A 194 -4.88 -5.62 7.80
CA VAL A 194 -3.91 -4.62 8.25
C VAL A 194 -2.70 -5.26 8.94
N ARG A 195 -2.90 -6.24 9.83
CA ARG A 195 -1.80 -6.97 10.50
C ARG A 195 -0.88 -7.66 9.49
N ASP A 196 -1.47 -8.41 8.55
CA ASP A 196 -0.71 -9.19 7.58
C ASP A 196 -0.03 -8.28 6.56
N PHE A 197 -0.67 -7.17 6.16
CA PHE A 197 -0.05 -6.14 5.33
C PHE A 197 1.21 -5.57 5.99
N MET A 198 1.16 -5.25 7.29
CA MET A 198 2.33 -4.70 7.98
C MET A 198 3.50 -5.69 7.95
N SER A 199 3.22 -6.99 8.14
CA SER A 199 4.22 -8.06 8.08
C SER A 199 4.84 -8.18 6.68
N ALA A 200 4.02 -8.16 5.62
CA ALA A 200 4.51 -8.21 4.24
C ALA A 200 5.29 -6.94 3.82
N PHE A 201 4.98 -5.80 4.44
CA PHE A 201 5.59 -4.50 4.13
C PHE A 201 6.87 -4.21 4.93
N THR A 202 7.15 -4.98 5.98
CA THR A 202 8.34 -4.84 6.84
C THR A 202 9.68 -4.79 6.07
N PRO A 203 9.93 -5.61 5.03
CA PRO A 203 11.19 -5.54 4.28
C PRO A 203 11.48 -4.13 3.69
N VAL A 204 10.42 -3.38 3.38
CA VAL A 204 10.50 -2.05 2.77
C VAL A 204 10.53 -0.96 3.84
N CYS A 205 9.56 -0.98 4.77
CA CYS A 205 9.38 0.06 5.79
C CYS A 205 9.33 -0.54 7.21
N PRO A 206 10.47 -0.97 7.77
CA PRO A 206 10.52 -1.68 9.05
C PRO A 206 10.14 -0.81 10.25
N PHE A 207 10.53 0.47 10.31
CA PHE A 207 10.21 1.33 11.44
C PHE A 207 8.74 1.74 11.46
N PHE A 208 8.19 1.99 10.27
CA PHE A 208 6.77 2.28 10.09
C PHE A 208 5.91 1.08 10.51
N THR A 209 6.22 -0.10 9.98
CA THR A 209 5.48 -1.32 10.26
C THR A 209 5.62 -1.73 11.73
N HIS A 210 6.82 -1.66 12.32
CA HIS A 210 7.04 -1.83 13.76
C HIS A 210 6.13 -0.93 14.59
N HIS A 211 6.12 0.38 14.32
CA HIS A 211 5.34 1.34 15.09
C HIS A 211 3.83 1.05 15.00
N VAL A 212 3.32 0.83 13.79
CA VAL A 212 1.90 0.54 13.55
C VAL A 212 1.47 -0.74 14.25
N SER A 213 2.19 -1.84 14.00
CA SER A 213 1.86 -3.17 14.53
C SER A 213 2.00 -3.25 16.05
N SER A 214 3.09 -2.71 16.63
CA SER A 214 3.28 -2.70 18.08
C SER A 214 2.21 -1.86 18.79
N THR A 215 1.76 -0.78 18.16
CA THR A 215 0.73 0.10 18.74
C THR A 215 -0.65 -0.56 18.73
N ILE A 216 -1.03 -1.21 17.62
CA ILE A 216 -2.39 -1.76 17.46
C ILE A 216 -2.50 -3.19 18.01
N TYR A 217 -1.51 -4.03 17.73
CA TYR A 217 -1.54 -5.47 18.01
C TYR A 217 -0.64 -5.89 19.18
N GLY A 218 0.12 -4.95 19.77
CA GLY A 218 1.03 -5.23 20.88
C GLY A 218 2.27 -6.05 20.48
N GLN A 219 2.43 -6.37 19.20
CA GLN A 219 3.54 -7.14 18.65
C GLN A 219 4.07 -6.47 17.39
N SER A 220 5.39 -6.47 17.25
CA SER A 220 6.06 -5.91 16.08
C SER A 220 6.00 -6.88 14.91
N SER A 221 5.49 -6.40 13.78
CA SER A 221 5.58 -7.08 12.47
C SER A 221 7.01 -7.33 12.00
N VAL A 222 8.01 -6.67 12.60
CA VAL A 222 9.43 -6.94 12.31
C VAL A 222 9.92 -8.22 12.98
N ASP A 223 9.23 -8.68 14.02
CA ASP A 223 9.64 -9.86 14.79
C ASP A 223 9.06 -11.17 14.21
N VAL A 224 8.22 -11.09 13.18
CA VAL A 224 7.64 -12.26 12.51
C VAL A 224 8.68 -12.93 11.61
N ASP A 225 8.72 -14.26 11.62
CA ASP A 225 9.69 -15.09 10.89
C ASP A 225 9.07 -15.92 9.77
N ALA A 226 7.76 -15.77 9.54
CA ALA A 226 7.00 -16.44 8.49
C ALA A 226 6.20 -15.43 7.66
N PHE A 227 6.06 -15.72 6.37
CA PHE A 227 5.15 -14.96 5.51
C PHE A 227 3.70 -15.18 5.96
N PRO A 228 2.80 -14.17 5.85
CA PRO A 228 1.42 -14.31 6.28
C PRO A 228 0.69 -15.48 5.62
N GLN A 229 0.01 -16.29 6.44
CA GLN A 229 -0.81 -17.38 5.94
C GLN A 229 -2.10 -16.85 5.29
N ALA A 230 -2.63 -17.63 4.34
CA ALA A 230 -3.92 -17.39 3.70
C ALA A 230 -5.05 -17.24 4.76
N PRO A 231 -5.68 -16.05 4.90
CA PRO A 231 -6.75 -15.83 5.88
C PRO A 231 -8.04 -16.60 5.54
N HIS A 232 -8.24 -16.93 4.27
CA HIS A 232 -9.46 -17.56 3.79
C HIS A 232 -9.14 -18.41 2.54
N PRO A 233 -8.79 -19.69 2.70
CA PRO A 233 -8.34 -20.54 1.59
C PRO A 233 -9.32 -20.64 0.42
N GLU A 234 -10.63 -20.62 0.68
CA GLU A 234 -11.67 -20.71 -0.36
C GLU A 234 -11.74 -19.47 -1.27
N THR A 235 -11.13 -18.34 -0.88
CA THR A 235 -11.00 -17.13 -1.72
C THR A 235 -9.60 -16.97 -2.32
N GLY A 236 -8.72 -17.96 -2.15
CA GLY A 236 -7.35 -17.95 -2.67
C GLY A 236 -7.24 -17.95 -4.19
N VAL A 237 -6.03 -17.73 -4.71
CA VAL A 237 -5.73 -17.78 -6.17
C VAL A 237 -5.98 -19.19 -6.70
N GLY A 238 -6.66 -19.31 -7.84
CA GLY A 238 -6.98 -20.60 -8.48
C GLY A 238 -8.14 -21.36 -7.85
N THR A 239 -8.89 -20.72 -6.94
CA THR A 239 -10.15 -21.25 -6.42
C THR A 239 -11.32 -20.66 -7.19
N GLU A 240 -12.35 -21.45 -7.48
CA GLU A 240 -13.53 -21.00 -8.25
C GLU A 240 -14.18 -19.76 -7.61
N HIS A 241 -14.37 -19.79 -6.29
CA HIS A 241 -14.99 -18.68 -5.54
C HIS A 241 -14.10 -17.44 -5.49
N GLY A 242 -12.81 -17.59 -5.17
CA GLY A 242 -11.87 -16.47 -5.20
C GLY A 242 -11.71 -15.83 -6.58
N ASP A 243 -11.65 -16.65 -7.64
CA ASP A 243 -11.53 -16.18 -9.02
C ASP A 243 -12.81 -15.45 -9.48
N ALA A 244 -13.99 -15.93 -9.07
CA ALA A 244 -15.25 -15.23 -9.31
C ALA A 244 -15.30 -13.85 -8.63
N LEU A 245 -14.89 -13.76 -7.36
CA LEU A 245 -14.80 -12.49 -6.63
C LEU A 245 -13.82 -11.51 -7.25
N ARG A 246 -12.65 -11.97 -7.71
CA ARG A 246 -11.68 -11.11 -8.41
C ARG A 246 -12.16 -10.71 -9.81
N GLY A 247 -12.93 -11.58 -10.48
CA GLY A 247 -13.48 -11.34 -11.80
C GLY A 247 -14.41 -10.12 -11.87
N ILE A 248 -15.09 -9.80 -10.76
CA ILE A 248 -15.99 -8.64 -10.66
C ILE A 248 -15.30 -7.36 -10.14
N SER A 249 -14.03 -7.42 -9.74
CA SER A 249 -13.33 -6.30 -9.09
C SER A 249 -13.27 -5.05 -9.95
N SER A 250 -13.02 -5.19 -11.26
CA SER A 250 -13.00 -4.03 -12.17
C SER A 250 -14.37 -3.37 -12.26
N ILE A 251 -15.44 -4.16 -12.37
CA ILE A 251 -16.82 -3.69 -12.44
C ILE A 251 -17.19 -2.96 -11.14
N LEU A 252 -16.87 -3.54 -9.98
CA LEU A 252 -17.14 -2.95 -8.67
C LEU A 252 -16.38 -1.63 -8.47
N GLN A 253 -15.10 -1.58 -8.81
CA GLN A 253 -14.27 -0.37 -8.67
C GLN A 253 -14.73 0.75 -9.62
N THR A 254 -15.08 0.40 -10.86
CA THR A 254 -15.65 1.34 -11.83
C THR A 254 -17.00 1.85 -11.37
N PHE A 255 -17.93 0.98 -10.95
CA PHE A 255 -19.23 1.38 -10.43
C PHE A 255 -19.12 2.39 -9.28
N ASN A 256 -18.24 2.11 -8.33
CA ASN A 256 -17.99 3.01 -7.20
C ASN A 256 -17.46 4.38 -7.66
N SER A 257 -16.47 4.37 -8.55
CA SER A 257 -15.83 5.58 -9.07
C SER A 257 -16.81 6.44 -9.87
N ASP A 258 -17.61 5.81 -10.72
CA ASP A 258 -18.63 6.46 -11.56
C ASP A 258 -19.75 7.03 -10.71
N THR A 259 -20.20 6.31 -9.67
CA THR A 259 -21.25 6.80 -8.76
C THR A 259 -20.78 8.03 -7.98
N TRP A 260 -19.55 8.03 -7.45
CA TRP A 260 -18.99 9.22 -6.79
C TRP A 260 -18.75 10.37 -7.77
N GLY A 261 -18.30 10.07 -8.99
CA GLY A 261 -18.14 11.03 -10.08
C GLY A 261 -19.47 11.71 -10.40
N TYR A 262 -20.52 10.92 -10.60
CA TYR A 262 -21.88 11.39 -10.87
C TYR A 262 -22.40 12.29 -9.75
N LYS A 263 -22.30 11.88 -8.47
CA LYS A 263 -22.68 12.74 -7.34
C LYS A 263 -21.96 14.08 -7.36
N LYS A 264 -20.64 14.06 -7.60
CA LYS A 264 -19.82 15.27 -7.66
C LYS A 264 -20.23 16.20 -8.79
N GLU A 265 -20.54 15.67 -9.97
CA GLU A 265 -21.04 16.43 -11.12
C GLU A 265 -22.38 17.10 -10.84
N GLN A 266 -23.24 16.45 -10.06
CA GLN A 266 -24.53 17.00 -9.62
C GLN A 266 -24.42 17.89 -8.37
N GLY A 267 -23.23 18.08 -7.80
CA GLY A 267 -23.03 18.83 -6.56
C GLY A 267 -23.63 18.16 -5.32
N ILE A 268 -23.91 16.86 -5.38
CA ILE A 268 -24.45 16.04 -4.29
C ILE A 268 -23.28 15.60 -3.39
N SER A 269 -23.42 15.78 -2.09
CA SER A 269 -22.45 15.25 -1.12
C SER A 269 -22.46 13.71 -1.14
N LEU A 270 -21.30 13.08 -0.94
CA LEU A 270 -21.16 11.61 -1.07
C LEU A 270 -22.10 10.81 -0.15
N ASN A 271 -22.50 11.38 0.99
CA ASN A 271 -23.42 10.77 1.95
C ASN A 271 -24.91 11.04 1.70
N GLN A 272 -25.25 11.91 0.74
CA GLN A 272 -26.64 12.23 0.41
C GLN A 272 -27.22 11.22 -0.58
N PRO A 273 -28.55 10.99 -0.55
CA PRO A 273 -29.18 10.07 -1.48
C PRO A 273 -28.98 10.44 -2.96
N VAL A 274 -28.97 9.44 -3.83
CA VAL A 274 -28.88 9.62 -5.28
C VAL A 274 -29.78 8.62 -6.01
N SER A 275 -30.59 9.11 -6.94
CA SER A 275 -31.49 8.30 -7.75
C SER A 275 -30.92 8.08 -9.16
N GLY A 276 -31.42 7.05 -9.85
CA GLY A 276 -31.09 6.80 -11.27
C GLY A 276 -29.75 6.10 -11.51
N VAL A 277 -29.10 5.63 -10.44
CA VAL A 277 -27.91 4.77 -10.51
C VAL A 277 -28.36 3.32 -10.45
N VAL A 278 -28.06 2.55 -11.49
CA VAL A 278 -28.43 1.13 -11.57
C VAL A 278 -27.20 0.27 -11.26
N ILE A 279 -27.35 -0.67 -10.34
CA ILE A 279 -26.31 -1.65 -10.01
C ILE A 279 -26.25 -2.70 -11.14
N PRO A 280 -25.07 -2.97 -11.73
CA PRO A 280 -24.89 -4.04 -12.71
C PRO A 280 -25.32 -5.41 -12.18
N GLU A 281 -25.84 -6.29 -13.05
CA GLU A 281 -26.30 -7.64 -12.67
C GLU A 281 -25.16 -8.48 -12.06
N GLU A 282 -23.93 -8.28 -12.52
CA GLU A 282 -22.73 -8.93 -12.00
C GLU A 282 -22.44 -8.57 -10.53
N LEU A 283 -22.99 -7.45 -10.05
CA LEU A 283 -22.86 -6.98 -8.67
C LEU A 283 -24.13 -7.22 -7.84
N GLU A 284 -25.05 -8.09 -8.29
CA GLU A 284 -26.32 -8.38 -7.59
C GLU A 284 -26.09 -8.74 -6.12
N ALA A 285 -25.10 -9.59 -5.82
CA ALA A 285 -24.75 -9.99 -4.45
C ALA A 285 -24.32 -8.79 -3.56
N PHE A 286 -23.80 -7.72 -4.16
CA PHE A 286 -23.35 -6.50 -3.48
C PHE A 286 -24.44 -5.44 -3.36
N THR A 287 -25.65 -5.70 -3.87
CA THR A 287 -26.75 -4.71 -3.90
C THR A 287 -26.99 -4.06 -2.53
N ALA A 288 -27.07 -4.86 -1.47
CA ALA A 288 -27.34 -4.33 -0.13
C ALA A 288 -26.25 -3.36 0.35
N ILE A 289 -24.98 -3.72 0.19
CA ILE A 289 -23.86 -2.90 0.67
C ILE A 289 -23.63 -1.67 -0.22
N LEU A 290 -23.77 -1.80 -1.54
CA LEU A 290 -23.61 -0.69 -2.49
C LEU A 290 -24.74 0.34 -2.34
N THR A 291 -25.99 -0.12 -2.21
CA THR A 291 -27.13 0.75 -1.92
C THR A 291 -26.94 1.52 -0.62
N ARG A 292 -26.46 0.84 0.43
CA ARG A 292 -26.18 1.47 1.72
C ARG A 292 -25.04 2.49 1.63
N MET A 293 -23.91 2.13 1.02
CA MET A 293 -22.72 2.98 0.93
C MET A 293 -22.98 4.23 0.08
N HIS A 294 -23.66 4.08 -1.05
CA HIS A 294 -23.94 5.18 -1.97
C HIS A 294 -25.28 5.86 -1.71
N SER A 295 -26.06 5.45 -0.71
CA SER A 295 -27.42 5.97 -0.48
C SER A 295 -28.28 5.96 -1.75
N LEU A 296 -28.34 4.81 -2.43
CA LEU A 296 -29.10 4.70 -3.69
C LEU A 296 -30.61 4.66 -3.42
N GLU A 297 -31.37 5.37 -4.27
CA GLU A 297 -32.85 5.42 -4.26
C GLU A 297 -33.48 4.86 -5.54
#